data_AF-A0AAD9P4A7-F1
#
_entry.id   AF-A0AAD9P4A7-F1
#
_cell.length_a   1.000
_cell.length_b   1.000
_cell.length_c   1.000
_cell.angle_alpha   90.00
_cell.angle_beta   90.00
_cell.angle_gamma   90.00
#
_symmetry.space_group_name_H-M   'P 1'
#
loop_
_entity.id
_entity.type
_entity.pdbx_description
1 polymer ?
#
loop_
_entity_poly.entity_id
_entity_poly.type
_entity_poly.pdbx_seq_one_letter_code
_entity_poly.pdbx_strand_id
1 'polypeptide(L)'
;MHESGSHDWWKHMKTIMGLKTNGKSCMQGLANKTTDGDCGLLANTMNDFFVSVSDHLPRLHKSHKVFDVNEELPAQYVISVCTIFKALESVKANKASGPDNIPAWVLKICKCSRPSINCYF
;
A
#
# COMPACT_ATOMS: atom_id res chain seq x y z
N MET A 1 23.56 -25.45 -17.83
CA MET A 1 23.07 -24.85 -16.57
C MET A 1 21.78 -24.12 -16.91
N HIS A 2 20.64 -24.69 -16.55
CA HIS A 2 19.33 -24.22 -16.98
C HIS A 2 18.97 -22.96 -16.19
N GLU A 3 18.75 -21.83 -16.87
CA GLU A 3 18.27 -20.60 -16.25
C GLU A 3 16.95 -20.90 -15.53
N SER A 4 17.02 -20.92 -14.19
CA SER A 4 15.84 -20.98 -13.34
C SER A 4 15.21 -19.61 -13.43
N GLY A 5 14.18 -19.48 -14.28
CA GLY A 5 13.56 -18.20 -14.58
C GLY A 5 13.09 -17.48 -13.31
N SER A 6 13.05 -16.15 -13.36
CA SER A 6 12.58 -15.26 -12.27
C SER A 6 11.29 -15.74 -11.59
N HIS A 7 10.42 -16.42 -12.34
CA HIS A 7 9.19 -17.03 -11.84
C HIS A 7 9.43 -18.16 -10.82
N ASP A 8 10.43 -19.02 -11.02
CA ASP A 8 10.76 -20.12 -10.11
C ASP A 8 11.44 -19.62 -8.85
N TRP A 9 12.27 -18.58 -8.95
CA TRP A 9 12.79 -17.87 -7.77
C TRP A 9 11.65 -17.27 -6.94
N TRP A 10 10.73 -16.53 -7.58
CA TRP A 10 9.61 -15.90 -6.87
C TRP A 10 8.65 -16.93 -6.28
N LYS A 11 8.47 -18.09 -6.93
CA LYS A 11 7.70 -19.22 -6.41
C LYS A 11 8.33 -19.82 -5.14
N HIS A 12 9.66 -19.96 -5.10
CA HIS A 12 10.38 -20.39 -3.90
C HIS A 12 10.32 -19.34 -2.79
N MET A 13 10.54 -18.07 -3.11
CA MET A 13 10.44 -16.98 -2.13
C MET A 13 9.05 -16.90 -1.50
N LYS A 14 7.99 -16.99 -2.30
CA LYS A 14 6.60 -17.06 -1.77
C LYS A 14 6.36 -18.25 -0.84
N THR A 15 7.09 -19.36 -1.02
CA THR A 15 6.98 -20.53 -0.14
C THR A 15 7.69 -20.28 1.18
N ILE A 16 8.91 -19.72 1.14
CA ILE A 16 9.70 -19.37 2.33
C ILE A 16 8.99 -18.30 3.16
N MET A 17 8.40 -17.30 2.50
CA MET A 17 7.64 -16.23 3.15
C MET A 17 6.22 -16.64 3.57
N GLY A 18 5.81 -17.89 3.34
CA GLY A 18 4.47 -18.36 3.70
C GLY A 18 3.32 -17.76 2.88
N LEU A 19 3.61 -17.08 1.76
CA LEU A 19 2.64 -16.41 0.88
C LEU A 19 1.87 -17.38 -0.02
N LYS A 20 2.22 -18.68 -0.04
CA LYS A 20 1.53 -19.70 -0.82
C LYS A 20 0.56 -20.48 0.09
N THR A 21 -0.65 -19.98 0.23
CA THR A 21 -1.71 -20.59 1.05
C THR A 21 -2.46 -21.67 0.25
N ASN A 22 -1.99 -22.91 0.28
CA ASN A 22 -2.84 -24.05 -0.03
C ASN A 22 -3.76 -24.30 1.17
N GLY A 23 -4.84 -23.54 1.28
CA GLY A 23 -5.99 -23.79 2.18
C GLY A 23 -5.76 -23.83 3.69
N LYS A 24 -4.51 -23.81 4.18
CA LYS A 24 -4.17 -23.74 5.61
C LYS A 24 -3.54 -22.39 5.90
N SER A 25 -4.00 -21.77 6.98
CA SER A 25 -3.47 -20.51 7.54
C SER A 25 -1.94 -20.53 7.49
N CYS A 26 -1.35 -19.53 6.85
CA CYS A 26 0.08 -19.41 6.60
C CYS A 26 0.95 -19.52 7.87
N MET A 27 0.37 -19.41 9.06
CA MET A 27 1.07 -19.46 10.33
C MET A 27 0.72 -20.65 11.23
N GLN A 28 -0.08 -21.63 10.78
CA GLN A 28 -0.48 -22.76 11.61
C GLN A 28 0.72 -23.57 12.15
N GLY A 29 1.76 -23.74 11.33
CA GLY A 29 2.98 -24.44 11.76
C GLY A 29 3.74 -23.70 12.87
N LEU A 30 3.65 -22.36 12.89
CA LEU A 30 4.27 -21.54 13.94
C LEU A 30 3.39 -21.53 15.19
N ALA A 31 2.07 -21.44 15.03
CA ALA A 31 1.11 -21.51 16.13
C ALA A 31 1.21 -22.86 16.86
N ASN A 32 1.31 -23.97 16.12
CA ASN A 32 1.47 -25.30 16.73
C ASN A 32 2.74 -25.43 17.57
N LYS A 33 3.80 -24.68 17.26
CA LYS A 33 5.08 -24.74 17.99
C LYS A 33 5.16 -23.79 19.18
N THR A 34 4.46 -22.66 19.09
CA THR A 34 4.65 -21.53 20.01
C THR A 34 3.45 -21.34 20.94
N THR A 35 2.25 -21.74 20.49
CA THR A 35 0.97 -21.44 21.12
C THR A 35 -0.02 -22.59 21.00
N ASP A 36 0.46 -23.84 20.91
CA ASP A 36 -0.34 -25.07 20.82
C ASP A 36 -1.45 -25.04 19.74
N GLY A 37 -1.19 -24.30 18.66
CA GLY A 37 -2.10 -24.18 17.52
C GLY A 37 -3.08 -23.02 17.61
N ASP A 38 -3.08 -22.27 18.72
CA ASP A 38 -3.88 -21.06 18.89
C ASP A 38 -3.26 -19.88 18.13
N CYS A 39 -3.90 -19.53 17.01
CA CYS A 39 -3.48 -18.41 16.18
C CYS A 39 -3.76 -17.04 16.82
N GLY A 40 -4.75 -16.93 17.70
CA GLY A 40 -5.04 -15.70 18.44
C GLY A 40 -3.96 -15.42 19.48
N LEU A 41 -3.55 -16.45 20.21
CA LEU A 41 -2.42 -16.35 21.14
C LEU A 41 -1.11 -16.03 20.39
N LEU A 42 -0.89 -16.62 19.21
CA LEU A 42 0.29 -16.29 18.39
C LEU A 42 0.30 -14.82 17.99
N ALA A 43 -0.84 -14.28 17.57
CA ALA A 43 -0.96 -12.87 17.20
C ALA A 43 -0.64 -11.94 18.39
N ASN A 44 -1.12 -12.27 19.59
CA ASN A 44 -0.79 -11.53 20.81
C ASN A 44 0.70 -11.59 21.12
N THR A 45 1.31 -12.78 21.08
CA THR A 45 2.76 -12.95 21.29
C THR A 45 3.58 -12.14 20.28
N MET A 46 3.17 -12.08 19.01
CA MET A 46 3.83 -11.25 18.00
C MET A 46 3.68 -9.76 18.32
N ASN A 47 2.50 -9.32 18.71
CA ASN A 47 2.26 -7.94 19.11
C ASN A 47 3.11 -7.56 20.32
N ASP A 48 3.16 -8.40 21.35
CA ASP A 48 3.96 -8.18 22.55
C ASP A 48 5.45 -8.09 22.22
N PHE A 49 5.94 -8.95 21.32
CA PHE A 49 7.30 -8.86 20.80
C PHE A 49 7.56 -7.51 20.12
N PHE A 50 6.71 -7.09 19.18
CA PHE A 50 6.87 -5.81 18.49
C PHE A 50 6.75 -4.60 19.41
N VAL A 51 5.87 -4.66 20.42
CA VAL A 51 5.77 -3.65 21.48
C VAL A 51 7.06 -3.60 22.28
N SER A 52 7.58 -4.75 22.72
CA SER A 52 8.80 -4.80 23.54
C SER A 52 10.01 -4.19 22.84
N VAL A 53 10.18 -4.41 21.53
CA VAL A 53 11.29 -3.81 20.77
C VAL A 53 11.06 -2.34 20.44
N SER A 54 9.82 -1.85 20.46
CA SER A 54 9.47 -0.46 20.14
C SER A 54 9.20 0.41 21.36
N ASP A 55 9.25 -0.14 22.57
CA ASP A 55 8.88 0.56 23.81
C ASP A 55 9.78 1.78 24.11
N HIS A 56 11.02 1.75 23.62
CA HIS A 56 11.97 2.86 23.73
C HIS A 56 11.71 4.00 22.73
N LEU A 57 10.84 3.79 21.74
CA LEU A 57 10.53 4.80 20.74
C LEU A 57 9.46 5.76 21.29
N PRO A 58 9.60 7.07 21.07
CA PRO A 58 8.58 8.03 21.48
C PRO A 58 7.26 7.71 20.79
N ARG A 59 6.17 7.64 21.56
CA ARG A 59 4.83 7.42 21.01
C ARG A 59 4.50 8.54 20.02
N LEU A 60 3.94 8.17 18.87
CA LEU A 60 3.37 9.14 17.94
C LEU A 60 2.17 9.80 18.62
N HIS A 61 2.38 10.96 19.22
CA HIS A 61 1.30 11.78 19.73
C HIS A 61 0.40 12.13 18.54
N LYS A 62 -0.92 11.94 18.69
CA LYS A 62 -1.93 12.39 17.73
C LYS A 62 -2.06 13.93 17.71
N SER A 63 -0.97 14.66 17.92
CA SER A 63 -0.86 16.04 17.49
C SER A 63 -0.60 16.02 15.99
N HIS A 64 -1.60 15.59 15.22
CA HIS A 64 -1.68 16.07 13.85
C HIS A 64 -1.90 17.56 14.02
N LYS A 65 -0.84 18.35 13.83
CA LYS A 65 -1.05 19.72 13.38
C LYS A 65 -1.88 19.55 12.12
N VAL A 66 -3.17 19.87 12.22
CA VAL A 66 -3.96 20.16 11.03
C VAL A 66 -3.14 21.26 10.37
N PHE A 67 -2.52 20.94 9.23
CA PHE A 67 -1.79 21.94 8.46
C PHE A 67 -2.71 23.14 8.33
N ASP A 68 -2.27 24.28 8.85
CA ASP A 68 -3.03 25.50 8.72
C ASP A 68 -3.14 25.75 7.21
N VAL A 69 -4.36 25.88 6.70
CA VAL A 69 -4.62 26.04 5.26
C VAL A 69 -3.97 27.33 4.72
N ASN A 70 -3.46 28.17 5.63
CA ASN A 70 -2.74 29.41 5.39
C ASN A 70 -1.21 29.28 5.34
N GLU A 71 -0.61 28.09 5.55
CA GLU A 71 0.81 27.90 5.26
C GLU A 71 1.02 27.96 3.74
N GLU A 72 1.85 28.91 3.27
CA GLU A 72 2.28 28.97 1.88
C GLU A 72 2.92 27.64 1.49
N LEU A 73 2.14 26.79 0.80
CA LEU A 73 2.61 25.52 0.28
C LEU A 73 3.82 25.80 -0.63
N PRO A 74 5.00 25.19 -0.35
CA PRO A 74 6.14 25.35 -1.23
C PRO A 74 5.75 25.03 -2.67
N ALA A 75 6.17 25.86 -3.62
CA ALA A 75 5.73 25.78 -5.01
C ALA A 75 5.95 24.38 -5.64
N GLN A 76 6.94 23.62 -5.16
CA GLN A 76 7.18 22.24 -5.56
C GLN A 76 6.03 21.25 -5.28
N TYR A 77 5.13 21.57 -4.34
CA TYR A 77 3.96 20.75 -3.99
C TYR A 77 2.67 21.23 -4.68
N VAL A 78 2.72 22.37 -5.37
CA VAL A 78 1.59 22.92 -6.14
C VAL A 78 1.60 22.29 -7.53
N ILE A 79 0.68 21.35 -7.75
CA ILE A 79 0.55 20.67 -9.05
C ILE A 79 -0.45 21.45 -9.92
N SER A 80 -0.01 21.85 -11.12
CA SER A 80 -0.90 22.53 -12.07
C SER A 80 -2.04 21.61 -12.52
N VAL A 81 -3.20 22.21 -12.77
CA VAL A 81 -4.37 21.52 -13.34
C VAL A 81 -4.01 20.85 -14.67
N CYS A 82 -3.17 21.48 -15.50
CA CYS A 82 -2.67 20.91 -16.75
C CYS A 82 -1.89 19.61 -16.54
N THR A 83 -1.04 19.56 -15.51
CA THR A 83 -0.26 18.36 -15.15
C THR A 83 -1.18 17.22 -14.73
N ILE A 84 -2.22 17.51 -13.93
CA ILE A 84 -3.22 16.53 -13.50
C ILE A 84 -3.97 15.97 -14.72
N PHE A 85 -4.41 16.83 -15.65
CA PHE A 85 -5.10 16.37 -16.86
C PHE A 85 -4.24 15.48 -17.75
N LYS A 86 -2.97 15.84 -17.97
CA LYS A 86 -2.02 15.00 -18.73
C LYS A 86 -1.80 13.64 -18.02
N ALA A 87 -1.70 13.65 -16.70
CA ALA A 87 -1.56 12.42 -15.92
C ALA A 87 -2.81 11.53 -16.04
N LEU A 88 -4.01 12.09 -15.90
CA LEU A 88 -5.28 11.37 -16.05
C LEU A 88 -5.49 10.82 -17.47
N GLU A 89 -4.97 11.50 -18.49
CA GLU A 89 -5.00 11.02 -19.87
C GLU A 89 -4.18 9.74 -20.08
N SER A 90 -3.05 9.62 -19.39
CA SER A 90 -2.19 8.43 -19.43
C SER A 90 -2.80 7.20 -18.75
N VAL A 91 -3.88 7.37 -17.97
CA VAL A 91 -4.53 6.28 -17.24
C VAL A 91 -5.24 5.31 -18.20
N LYS A 92 -4.85 4.04 -18.10
CA LYS A 92 -5.47 2.92 -18.83
C LYS A 92 -6.63 2.36 -17.99
N ALA A 93 -7.86 2.53 -18.48
CA ALA A 93 -9.09 2.16 -17.76
C ALA A 93 -9.23 0.66 -17.46
N ASN A 94 -8.49 -0.20 -18.19
CA ASN A 94 -8.48 -1.64 -18.03
C ASN A 94 -7.41 -2.16 -17.07
N LYS A 95 -6.66 -1.28 -16.39
CA LYS A 95 -5.71 -1.70 -15.35
C LYS A 95 -6.43 -2.01 -14.04
N ALA A 96 -5.87 -2.95 -13.28
CA ALA A 96 -6.32 -3.26 -11.94
C ALA A 96 -6.24 -2.04 -11.02
N SER A 97 -7.13 -1.97 -10.04
CA SER A 97 -7.16 -0.93 -9.03
C SER A 97 -5.86 -0.90 -8.22
N GLY A 98 -5.48 0.29 -7.77
CA GLY A 98 -4.36 0.48 -6.85
C GLY A 98 -4.68 0.00 -5.43
N PRO A 99 -3.79 0.29 -4.46
CA PRO A 99 -4.01 -0.03 -3.05
C PRO A 99 -5.19 0.72 -2.43
N ASP A 100 -5.66 1.78 -3.08
CA ASP A 100 -6.89 2.53 -2.75
C ASP A 100 -8.17 1.81 -3.19
N ASN A 101 -8.07 0.69 -3.92
CA ASN A 101 -9.17 -0.05 -4.55
C ASN A 101 -10.05 0.78 -5.50
N ILE A 102 -9.59 1.95 -5.97
CA ILE A 102 -10.35 2.77 -6.91
C ILE A 102 -10.12 2.25 -8.34
N PRO A 103 -11.18 1.87 -9.08
CA PRO A 103 -11.03 1.40 -10.45
C PRO A 103 -10.53 2.51 -11.40
N ALA A 104 -9.61 2.17 -12.30
CA ALA A 104 -9.01 3.11 -13.23
C ALA A 104 -10.02 3.80 -14.18
N TRP A 105 -11.18 3.20 -14.43
CA TRP A 105 -12.25 3.81 -15.24
C TRP A 105 -12.91 5.00 -14.53
N VAL A 106 -12.97 5.00 -13.18
CA VAL A 106 -13.54 6.10 -12.39
C VAL A 106 -12.69 7.36 -12.55
N LEU A 107 -11.36 7.22 -12.43
CA LEU A 107 -10.42 8.31 -12.65
C LEU A 107 -10.54 8.91 -14.06
N LYS A 108 -10.91 8.08 -15.04
CA LYS A 108 -11.11 8.52 -16.42
C LYS A 108 -12.40 9.31 -16.64
N ILE A 109 -13.45 9.04 -15.86
CA ILE A 109 -14.69 9.85 -15.88
C ILE A 109 -14.42 11.24 -15.32
N CYS A 110 -13.61 11.34 -14.26
CA CYS A 110 -13.24 12.63 -13.67
C CYS A 110 -12.51 13.56 -14.65
N LYS A 111 -11.97 13.04 -15.77
CA LYS A 111 -11.43 13.85 -16.89
C LYS A 111 -12.52 14.68 -17.59
N CYS A 112 -13.74 14.15 -17.71
CA CYS A 112 -14.79 14.73 -18.57
C CYS A 112 -15.44 15.99 -17.99
N SER A 113 -15.26 16.26 -16.70
CA SER A 113 -15.76 17.46 -16.02
C SER A 113 -14.80 18.64 -16.26
N ARG A 114 -14.72 19.15 -17.50
CA ARG A 114 -14.00 20.39 -17.80
C ARG A 114 -14.81 21.60 -17.32
N PRO A 115 -14.25 22.49 -16.48
CA PRO A 115 -14.49 23.92 -16.65
C PRO A 115 -13.68 24.38 -17.87
N SER A 116 -14.29 25.22 -18.71
CA SER A 116 -13.71 25.80 -19.93
C SER A 116 -12.53 26.74 -19.63
N ILE A 117 -11.42 26.20 -19.15
CA ILE A 117 -10.20 26.96 -18.93
C ILE A 117 -9.24 26.58 -20.04
N ASN A 118 -9.05 27.52 -20.97
CA ASN A 118 -8.08 27.45 -22.04
C ASN A 118 -6.68 27.30 -21.44
N CYS A 119 -6.10 26.11 -21.55
CA CYS A 119 -4.70 25.86 -21.20
C CYS A 119 -3.79 26.35 -22.34
N TYR A 120 -3.66 27.67 -22.48
CA TYR A 120 -2.57 28.29 -23.24
C TYR A 120 -1.69 28.99 -22.21
N PHE A 121 -0.57 28.36 -21.83
CA PHE A 121 0.73 28.92 -21.46
C PHE A 121 1.67 27.75 -21.19
#